data_AF-A0A1Q7GK50-F1
#
_entry.id   AF-A0A1Q7GK50-F1
#
_cell.length_a   1.000
_cell.length_b   1.000
_cell.length_c   1.000
_cell.angle_alpha   90.00
_cell.angle_beta   90.00
_cell.angle_gamma   90.00
#
_symmetry.space_group_name_H-M   'P 1'
#
loop_
_entity.id
_entity.type
_entity.pdbx_description
1 polymer ?
#
loop_
_entity_poly.entity_id
_entity_poly.type
_entity_poly.pdbx_seq_one_letter_code
_entity_poly.pdbx_strand_id
1 'polypeptide(L)' 'MKAAIYRRYGPPDVVQIADVPRPDLGTKDVLVKVRATGHFIFLDRRDAVVRAMRRFFRAVLSPS' A
#
# COMPACT_ATOMS: atom_id res chain seq x y z
N MET A 1 -2.78 15.90 -0.33
CA MET A 1 -2.63 14.69 -1.17
C MET A 1 -3.78 13.74 -0.86
N LYS A 2 -4.24 12.94 -1.84
CA LYS A 2 -5.27 11.93 -1.56
C LYS A 2 -4.64 10.70 -0.94
N ALA A 3 -5.27 10.16 0.09
CA ALA A 3 -4.85 8.95 0.79
C ALA A 3 -6.06 8.06 1.10
N ALA A 4 -5.84 6.75 1.11
CA ALA A 4 -6.79 5.80 1.64
C ALA A 4 -6.63 5.74 3.17
N ILE A 5 -7.65 6.13 3.93
CA ILE A 5 -7.64 6.19 5.39
C ILE A 5 -8.72 5.28 5.99
N TYR A 6 -8.45 4.74 7.17
CA TYR A 6 -9.45 4.10 8.02
C TYR A 6 -9.39 4.75 9.41
N ARG A 7 -10.54 5.07 10.00
CA ARG A 7 -10.63 5.66 11.35
C ARG A 7 -11.02 4.65 12.42
N ARG A 8 -11.65 3.56 12.00
CA ARG A 8 -12.03 2.43 12.82
C ARG A 8 -11.59 1.16 12.11
N TYR A 9 -11.15 0.18 12.89
CA TYR A 9 -10.83 -1.14 12.36
C TYR A 9 -12.10 -1.84 11.88
N GLY A 10 -12.03 -2.56 10.77
CA GLY A 10 -13.18 -3.24 10.19
C GLY A 10 -12.91 -3.83 8.81
N PRO A 11 -13.97 -4.34 8.14
CA PRO A 11 -13.89 -4.88 6.78
C PRO A 11 -13.47 -3.78 5.77
N PRO A 12 -13.11 -4.14 4.54
CA PRO A 12 -12.55 -3.22 3.54
C PRO A 12 -13.38 -1.94 3.31
N ASP A 13 -14.69 -2.03 3.52
CA ASP A 13 -15.64 -0.92 3.36
C ASP A 13 -15.38 0.26 4.32
N VAL A 14 -14.57 0.07 5.38
CA VAL A 14 -14.19 1.16 6.30
C VAL A 14 -13.10 2.08 5.72
N VAL A 15 -12.48 1.70 4.59
CA VAL A 15 -11.44 2.49 3.93
C VAL A 15 -12.07 3.57 3.07
N GLN A 16 -11.62 4.81 3.25
CA GLN A 16 -12.14 5.98 2.55
C GLN A 16 -11.01 6.76 1.90
N ILE A 17 -11.27 7.36 0.73
CA ILE A 17 -10.34 8.31 0.14
C ILE A 17 -10.58 9.69 0.76
N ALA A 18 -9.52 10.28 1.32
CA ALA A 18 -9.56 11.61 1.91
C ALA A 18 -8.37 12.45 1.43
N ASP A 19 -8.58 13.77 1.39
CA ASP A 19 -7.48 14.72 1.24
C ASP A 19 -6.79 14.93 2.58
N VAL A 20 -5.49 14.66 2.62
CA VAL A 20 -4.62 14.78 3.79
C VAL A 20 -3.47 15.75 3.52
N PRO A 21 -2.91 16.43 4.53
CA PRO A 21 -1.73 17.26 4.36
C PRO A 21 -0.55 16.44 3.84
N ARG A 22 0.40 17.12 3.18
CA ARG A 22 1.66 16.50 2.78
C ARG A 22 2.48 16.22 4.05
N PRO A 23 3.11 15.04 4.18
CA PRO A 23 3.93 14.75 5.36
C PRO A 23 5.17 15.65 5.41
N ASP A 24 5.59 15.99 6.62
CA ASP A 24 6.87 16.66 6.88
C ASP A 24 8.02 15.65 6.74
N LEU A 25 9.18 16.10 6.23
CA LEU A 25 10.30 15.23 5.89
C LEU A 25 11.50 15.53 6.78
N GLY A 26 12.05 14.50 7.44
CA GLY A 26 13.33 14.59 8.13
C GLY A 26 14.52 14.52 7.17
N THR A 27 15.73 14.76 7.69
CA THR A 27 16.99 14.84 6.91
C THR A 27 17.30 13.58 6.09
N LYS A 28 16.76 12.41 6.47
CA LYS A 28 17.00 11.13 5.79
C LYS A 28 15.75 10.55 5.11
N ASP A 29 14.66 11.30 5.08
CA ASP A 29 13.41 10.85 4.51
C ASP A 29 13.32 11.22 3.03
N VAL A 30 12.61 10.40 2.26
CA VAL A 30 12.33 10.65 0.85
C VAL A 30 10.84 10.56 0.61
N LEU A 31 10.30 11.55 -0.09
CA LEU A 31 8.90 11.54 -0.51
C LEU A 31 8.73 10.87 -1.86
N VAL A 32 8.04 9.73 -1.86
CA VAL A 32 7.80 8.93 -3.07
C VAL A 32 6.43 9.28 -3.67
N LYS A 33 6.39 9.58 -4.98
CA LYS A 33 5.14 9.70 -5.73
C LYS A 33 4.60 8.31 -6.10
N VAL A 34 3.65 7.83 -5.32
CA VAL A 34 3.02 6.52 -5.53
C VAL A 34 2.25 6.49 -6.85
N ARG A 35 2.55 5.51 -7.72
CA ARG A 35 1.82 5.26 -8.98
C ARG A 35 0.81 4.12 -8.84
N ALA A 36 1.21 3.05 -8.16
CA ALA A 36 0.37 1.93 -7.82
C ALA A 36 0.85 1.38 -6.47
N THR A 37 -0.10 0.84 -5.69
CA THR A 37 0.19 0.09 -4.47
C THR A 37 -0.82 -1.05 -4.36
N GLY A 38 -0.39 -2.18 -3.80
CA GLY A 38 -1.27 -3.32 -3.56
C GLY A 38 -1.90 -3.23 -2.17
N HIS A 39 -3.23 -3.27 -2.09
CA HIS A 39 -3.94 -3.45 -0.83
C HIS A 39 -4.47 -4.90 -0.79
N PHE A 40 -3.98 -5.69 0.16
CA PHE A 40 -4.35 -7.09 0.29
C PHE A 40 -5.18 -7.29 1.56
N ILE A 41 -6.36 -7.90 1.42
CA ILE A 41 -7.26 -8.19 2.53
C ILE A 41 -7.00 -9.63 2.97
N PHE A 42 -6.68 -9.81 4.25
CA PHE A 42 -6.42 -11.13 4.82
C PHE A 42 -7.73 -11.84 5.15
N LEU A 43 -8.23 -12.66 4.22
CA LEU A 43 -8.99 -13.84 4.61
C LEU A 43 -7.94 -14.90 4.98
N ASP A 44 -7.89 -15.29 6.25
CA ASP A 44 -6.82 -16.09 6.87
C ASP A 44 -6.15 -17.12 5.93
N ARG A 45 -4.95 -16.78 5.44
CA ARG A 45 -3.90 -17.68 4.92
C ARG A 45 -2.63 -16.85 4.71
N ARG A 46 -1.72 -16.88 5.68
CA ARG A 46 -0.46 -16.11 5.74
C ARG A 46 0.47 -16.20 4.51
N ASP A 47 0.20 -17.10 3.56
CA ASP A 47 1.08 -17.36 2.42
C ASP A 47 0.68 -16.71 1.09
N ALA A 48 -0.60 -16.37 0.89
CA ALA A 48 -1.09 -15.93 -0.43
C ALA A 48 -0.54 -14.56 -0.82
N VAL A 49 -0.51 -13.63 0.14
CA VAL A 49 0.01 -12.26 -0.05
C VAL A 49 1.50 -12.26 -0.31
N VAL A 50 2.27 -13.04 0.46
CA VAL A 50 3.73 -13.16 0.27
C VAL A 50 4.05 -13.74 -1.11
N ARG A 51 3.29 -14.75 -1.57
CA ARG A 51 3.45 -15.30 -2.93
C ARG A 51 3.08 -14.30 -4.02
N ALA A 52 1.97 -13.57 -3.86
CA ALA A 52 1.53 -12.54 -4.80
C ALA A 52 2.56 -11.39 -4.91
N MET A 53 3.05 -10.88 -3.77
CA MET A 53 4.08 -9.85 -3.72
C MET A 53 5.38 -10.31 -4.39
N ARG A 54 5.84 -11.54 -4.11
CA ARG A 54 7.08 -12.08 -4.71
C ARG A 54 6.96 -12.28 -6.22
N ARG A 55 5.76 -12.50 -6.76
CA ARG A 55 5.51 -12.60 -8.21
C ARG A 55 5.48 -11.22 -8.87
N PHE A 56 4.82 -10.24 -8.23
CA PHE A 56 4.78 -8.86 -8.71
C PHE A 56 6.17 -8.24 -8.73
N PHE A 57 6.94 -8.33 -7.64
CA PHE A 57 8.29 -7.78 -7.59
C PHE A 57 9.23 -8.43 -8.61
N ARG A 58 9.12 -9.73 -8.87
CA ARG A 58 9.90 -10.38 -9.94
C ARG A 58 9.55 -9.86 -11.33
N ALA A 59 8.27 -9.72 -11.63
CA ALA A 59 7.81 -9.23 -12.92
C ALA A 59 8.16 -7.76 -13.18
N VAL A 60 8.21 -6.93 -12.12
CA VAL A 60 8.44 -5.49 -12.23
C VAL A 60 9.92 -5.12 -12.10
N LEU A 61 10.73 -5.86 -11.33
CA LEU A 61 12.15 -5.54 -11.07
C LEU A 61 13.16 -6.43 -11.83
N SER A 62 12.72 -7.50 -12.52
CA SER A 62 13.58 -8.26 -13.44
C SER A 62 12.86 -8.53 -14.75
N PRO A 63 12.83 -7.54 -15.66
CA PRO A 63 12.51 -7.80 -17.04
C PRO A 63 13.72 -8.53 -17.65
N SER A 64 13.59 -9.82 -17.95
CA SER A 64 14.41 -10.46 -18.98
C SER A 64 13.76 -10.21 -20.33
#